data_AF-A0A420HKI6-F1
#
_entry.id   AF-A0A420HKI6-F1
#
_cell.length_a   1.000
_cell.length_b   1.000
_cell.length_c   1.000
_cell.angle_alpha   90.00
_cell.angle_beta   90.00
_cell.angle_gamma   90.00
#
_symmetry.space_group_name_H-M   'P 1'
#
loop_
_entity.id
_entity.type
_entity.pdbx_description
1 polymer ?
#
loop_
_entity_poly.entity_id
_entity_poly.type
_entity_poly.pdbx_seq_one_letter_code
_entity_poly.pdbx_strand_id
1 'polypeptide(L)'
;MTDNNIKGRLALITGASGGIGAACARDLAIRGLHLALTYWKNKNALLDVVSKIRALTPETSKLRISIHQVDLSQVDQITRLFDEIRDHHHKHIDILVSNAGYGKRIVNIWYETTRDKIIR
;
A
#
# COMPACT_ATOMS: atom_id res chain seq x y z
N MET A 1 12.01 -3.03 -27.83
CA MET A 1 10.80 -2.26 -27.49
C MET A 1 10.37 -2.68 -26.10
N THR A 2 10.36 -1.77 -25.13
CA THR A 2 9.87 -2.06 -23.78
C THR A 2 8.35 -2.10 -23.82
N ASP A 3 7.75 -3.24 -23.47
CA ASP A 3 6.31 -3.36 -23.31
C ASP A 3 5.86 -2.65 -22.02
N ASN A 4 5.32 -1.45 -22.19
CA ASN A 4 4.78 -0.63 -21.10
C ASN A 4 3.32 -1.00 -20.76
N ASN A 5 2.76 -2.08 -21.31
CA ASN A 5 1.41 -2.50 -20.99
C ASN A 5 1.34 -3.15 -19.60
N ILE A 6 0.59 -2.52 -18.70
CA ILE A 6 0.43 -2.95 -17.31
C ILE A 6 -0.89 -3.69 -17.05
N LYS A 7 -1.80 -3.76 -18.02
CA LYS A 7 -3.13 -4.39 -17.82
C LYS A 7 -2.98 -5.87 -17.46
N GLY A 8 -3.75 -6.35 -16.47
CA GLY A 8 -3.75 -7.74 -16.01
C GLY A 8 -2.57 -8.16 -15.11
N ARG A 9 -1.60 -7.25 -14.91
CA ARG A 9 -0.47 -7.40 -13.97
C ARG A 9 -0.93 -7.24 -12.52
N LEU A 10 -0.12 -7.71 -11.58
CA LEU A 10 -0.38 -7.62 -10.14
C LEU A 10 0.46 -6.51 -9.50
N ALA A 11 -0.21 -5.58 -8.82
CA ALA A 11 0.43 -4.56 -7.99
C ALA A 11 0.25 -4.84 -6.49
N LEU A 12 1.36 -4.82 -5.74
CA LEU A 12 1.36 -4.76 -4.28
C LEU A 12 1.46 -3.30 -3.84
N ILE A 13 0.49 -2.83 -3.06
CA ILE A 13 0.45 -1.46 -2.55
C ILE A 13 0.47 -1.50 -1.03
N THR A 14 1.52 -0.93 -0.44
CA THR A 14 1.66 -0.84 1.01
C THR A 14 0.99 0.41 1.57
N GLY A 15 0.33 0.30 2.72
CA GLY A 15 -0.35 1.43 3.33
C GLY A 15 -1.52 1.95 2.48
N ALA A 16 -2.28 1.05 1.86
CA ALA A 16 -3.35 1.36 0.92
C ALA A 16 -4.65 1.86 1.59
N SER A 17 -4.71 1.88 2.92
CA SER A 17 -5.90 2.27 3.69
C SER A 17 -6.20 3.78 3.67
N GLY A 18 -5.40 4.61 3.00
CA GLY A 18 -5.64 6.04 2.90
C GLY A 18 -4.62 6.80 2.04
N GLY A 19 -4.84 8.11 1.89
CA GLY A 19 -3.90 9.03 1.24
C GLY A 19 -3.49 8.60 -0.17
N ILE A 20 -2.18 8.72 -0.45
CA ILE A 20 -1.58 8.40 -1.75
C ILE A 20 -1.76 6.91 -2.10
N GLY A 21 -1.58 5.99 -1.14
CA GLY A 21 -1.77 4.56 -1.37
C GLY A 21 -3.18 4.23 -1.86
N ALA A 22 -4.21 4.85 -1.28
CA ALA A 22 -5.59 4.69 -1.72
C ALA A 22 -5.85 5.28 -3.11
N ALA A 23 -5.19 6.39 -3.46
CA ALA A 23 -5.27 6.98 -4.80
C ALA A 23 -4.60 6.08 -5.84
N CYS A 24 -3.38 5.60 -5.57
CA CYS A 24 -2.67 4.65 -6.43
C CYS A 24 -3.49 3.37 -6.66
N ALA A 25 -4.14 2.84 -5.62
CA ALA A 25 -4.99 1.64 -5.76
C ALA A 25 -6.15 1.86 -6.74
N ARG A 26 -6.80 3.03 -6.71
CA ARG A 26 -7.87 3.38 -7.64
C ARG A 26 -7.35 3.53 -9.07
N ASP A 27 -6.27 4.27 -9.27
CA ASP A 27 -5.71 4.53 -10.60
C ASP A 27 -5.22 3.25 -11.27
N LEU A 28 -4.53 2.38 -10.53
CA LEU A 28 -4.07 1.09 -11.05
C LEU A 28 -5.24 0.14 -11.33
N ALA A 29 -6.28 0.14 -10.51
CA ALA A 29 -7.50 -0.64 -10.78
C ALA A 29 -8.18 -0.20 -12.09
N ILE A 30 -8.33 1.12 -12.31
CA ILE A 30 -8.93 1.66 -13.55
C ILE A 30 -8.14 1.20 -14.78
N ARG A 31 -6.83 1.07 -14.66
CA ARG A 31 -5.94 0.57 -15.72
C ARG A 31 -5.95 -0.96 -15.88
N GLY A 32 -6.75 -1.66 -15.07
CA GLY A 32 -7.02 -3.09 -15.19
C GLY A 32 -6.03 -3.99 -14.46
N LEU A 33 -5.36 -3.49 -13.42
CA LEU A 33 -4.43 -4.31 -12.61
C LEU A 33 -5.17 -5.05 -11.50
N HIS A 34 -4.68 -6.24 -11.19
CA HIS A 34 -5.02 -6.91 -9.93
C HIS A 34 -4.23 -6.27 -8.78
N LEU A 35 -4.79 -6.34 -7.58
CA LEU A 35 -4.22 -5.63 -6.43
C LEU A 35 -4.04 -6.55 -5.23
N ALA A 36 -2.87 -6.45 -4.60
CA ALA A 36 -2.65 -6.88 -3.23
C ALA A 36 -2.47 -5.62 -2.37
N LEU A 37 -3.40 -5.37 -1.46
CA LEU A 37 -3.45 -4.13 -0.70
C LEU A 37 -3.13 -4.38 0.76
N THR A 38 -2.20 -3.63 1.33
CA THR A 38 -1.85 -3.80 2.74
C THR A 38 -2.36 -2.69 3.64
N TYR A 39 -2.66 -3.04 4.88
CA TYR A 39 -2.97 -2.13 5.98
C TYR A 39 -2.25 -2.59 7.24
N TRP A 40 -2.04 -1.68 8.20
CA TRP A 40 -1.50 -2.06 9.51
C TRP A 40 -2.60 -2.14 10.57
N LYS A 41 -3.32 -1.01 10.79
CA LYS A 41 -4.31 -0.88 11.88
C LYS A 41 -5.75 -0.69 11.40
N ASN A 42 -5.95 0.02 10.29
CA ASN A 42 -7.29 0.44 9.86
C ASN A 42 -7.86 -0.44 8.74
N LYS A 43 -8.36 -1.62 9.10
CA LYS A 43 -9.00 -2.56 8.17
C LYS A 43 -10.22 -1.92 7.47
N ASN A 44 -11.05 -1.21 8.22
CA ASN A 44 -12.30 -0.63 7.72
C ASN A 44 -12.05 0.41 6.63
N ALA A 45 -11.02 1.26 6.79
CA ALA A 45 -10.65 2.20 5.75
C ALA A 45 -10.18 1.50 4.46
N LEU A 46 -9.48 0.37 4.58
CA LEU A 46 -9.10 -0.41 3.40
C LEU A 46 -10.31 -1.08 2.74
N LEU A 47 -11.27 -1.59 3.51
CA LEU A 47 -12.51 -2.16 2.97
C LEU A 47 -13.33 -1.11 2.21
N ASP A 48 -13.40 0.13 2.71
CA ASP A 48 -14.03 1.25 2.01
C ASP A 48 -13.30 1.56 0.69
N VAL A 49 -11.95 1.54 0.68
CA VAL A 49 -11.17 1.69 -0.56
C VAL A 49 -11.50 0.58 -1.57
N VAL A 50 -11.56 -0.68 -1.14
CA VAL A 50 -11.93 -1.80 -2.01
C VAL A 50 -13.34 -1.64 -2.56
N SER A 51 -14.31 -1.30 -1.71
CA SER A 51 -15.70 -1.06 -2.13
C SER A 51 -15.78 0.03 -3.20
N LYS A 52 -15.11 1.16 -2.97
CA LYS A 52 -15.02 2.26 -3.93
C LYS A 52 -14.38 1.82 -5.24
N ILE A 53 -13.28 1.05 -5.19
CA ILE A 53 -12.62 0.50 -6.38
C ILE A 53 -13.58 -0.37 -7.19
N ARG A 54 -14.31 -1.29 -6.54
CA ARG A 54 -15.27 -2.19 -7.21
C ARG A 54 -16.39 -1.45 -7.93
N ALA A 55 -16.75 -0.26 -7.44
CA ALA A 55 -17.80 0.58 -7.99
C ALA A 55 -17.34 1.55 -9.08
N LEU A 56 -16.03 1.65 -9.38
CA LEU A 56 -15.51 2.63 -10.36
C LEU A 56 -15.99 2.34 -11.79
N THR A 57 -15.88 1.08 -12.22
CA THR A 57 -16.32 0.61 -13.55
C THR A 57 -16.74 -0.86 -13.51
N PRO A 58 -17.53 -1.34 -14.48
CA PRO A 58 -17.85 -2.77 -14.58
C PRO A 58 -16.62 -3.68 -14.63
N GLU A 59 -15.54 -3.24 -15.28
CA GLU A 59 -14.30 -4.02 -15.36
C GLU A 59 -13.55 -4.08 -14.02
N THR A 60 -13.58 -3.01 -13.22
CA THR A 60 -12.97 -3.02 -11.89
C THR A 60 -13.63 -4.00 -10.92
N SER A 61 -14.91 -4.35 -11.13
CA SER A 61 -15.61 -5.37 -10.34
C SER A 61 -15.02 -6.79 -10.54
N LYS A 62 -14.41 -7.05 -11.71
CA LYS A 62 -13.86 -8.36 -12.11
C LYS A 62 -12.41 -8.56 -11.69
N LEU A 63 -11.71 -7.49 -11.27
CA LEU A 63 -10.30 -7.58 -10.87
C LEU A 63 -10.16 -8.51 -9.66
N ARG A 64 -9.02 -9.18 -9.51
CA ARG A 64 -8.73 -9.86 -8.25
C ARG A 64 -8.07 -8.88 -7.28
N ILE A 65 -8.64 -8.75 -6.08
CA ILE A 65 -8.16 -7.83 -5.05
C ILE A 65 -8.07 -8.61 -3.74
N SER A 66 -6.90 -8.65 -3.11
CA SER A 66 -6.70 -9.17 -1.76
C SER A 66 -6.33 -8.05 -0.80
N ILE A 67 -6.66 -8.23 0.48
CA ILE A 67 -6.26 -7.33 1.56
C ILE A 67 -5.44 -8.10 2.59
N HIS A 68 -4.37 -7.49 3.09
CA HIS A 68 -3.44 -8.12 4.02
C HIS A 68 -3.10 -7.19 5.17
N GLN A 69 -3.17 -7.71 6.40
CA GLN A 69 -2.67 -6.99 7.56
C GLN A 69 -1.17 -7.25 7.72
N VAL A 70 -0.37 -6.18 7.74
CA VAL A 70 1.07 -6.31 7.89
C VAL A 70 1.65 -5.14 8.68
N ASP A 71 2.49 -5.47 9.65
CA ASP A 71 3.48 -4.56 10.21
C ASP A 71 4.79 -4.73 9.44
N LEU A 72 5.15 -3.73 8.62
CA LEU A 72 6.35 -3.79 7.78
C LEU A 72 7.66 -3.63 8.56
N SER A 73 7.61 -3.42 9.88
CA SER A 73 8.79 -3.51 10.75
C SER A 73 9.15 -4.96 11.13
N GLN A 74 8.26 -5.92 10.86
CA GLN A 74 8.39 -7.31 11.28
C GLN A 74 8.63 -8.24 10.07
N VAL A 75 9.84 -8.79 9.96
CA VAL A 75 10.27 -9.60 8.80
C VAL A 75 9.39 -10.84 8.60
N ASP A 76 8.98 -11.51 9.67
CA ASP A 76 8.13 -12.71 9.57
C ASP A 76 6.75 -12.39 8.95
N GLN A 77 6.21 -11.20 9.25
CA GLN A 77 4.94 -10.77 8.66
C GLN A 77 5.08 -10.44 7.18
N ILE A 78 6.23 -9.90 6.76
CA ILE A 78 6.53 -9.67 5.35
C ILE A 78 6.63 -11.00 4.61
N THR A 79 7.30 -11.99 5.18
CA THR A 79 7.40 -13.34 4.58
C THR A 79 6.02 -13.95 4.37
N ARG A 80 5.20 -13.96 5.43
CA ARG A 80 3.80 -14.43 5.37
C ARG A 80 2.97 -13.67 4.33
N LEU A 81 3.15 -12.35 4.22
CA LEU A 81 2.45 -11.53 3.21
C LEU A 81 2.70 -12.05 1.79
N PHE A 82 3.96 -12.36 1.45
CA PHE A 82 4.28 -12.86 0.11
C PHE A 82 3.68 -14.24 -0.15
N ASP A 83 3.66 -15.12 0.85
CA ASP A 83 3.00 -16.43 0.75
C ASP A 83 1.49 -16.29 0.52
N GLU A 84 0.81 -15.47 1.33
CA GLU A 84 -0.63 -15.20 1.18
C GLU A 84 -0.97 -14.58 -0.19
N ILE A 85 -0.12 -13.66 -0.69
CA ILE A 85 -0.31 -13.08 -2.02
C ILE A 85 -0.14 -14.14 -3.09
N ARG A 86 0.90 -14.98 -3.02
CA ARG A 86 1.14 -16.06 -3.99
C ARG A 86 -0.04 -17.03 -4.01
N ASP A 87 -0.56 -17.41 -2.84
CA ASP A 87 -1.64 -18.38 -2.73
C ASP A 87 -2.98 -17.80 -3.21
N HIS A 88 -3.26 -16.52 -2.93
CA HIS A 88 -4.47 -15.87 -3.44
C HIS A 88 -4.39 -15.55 -4.93
N HIS A 89 -3.20 -15.18 -5.41
CA HIS A 89 -3.03 -14.64 -6.76
C HIS A 89 -2.48 -15.62 -7.80
N HIS A 90 -1.79 -16.69 -7.41
CA HIS A 90 -1.13 -17.60 -8.34
C HIS A 90 -0.32 -16.85 -9.44
N LYS A 91 0.24 -15.70 -9.09
CA LYS A 91 0.96 -14.76 -9.97
C LYS A 91 2.06 -14.08 -9.16
N HIS A 92 3.15 -13.71 -9.84
CA HIS A 92 4.18 -12.85 -9.27
C HIS A 92 3.67 -11.41 -9.14
N ILE A 93 4.26 -10.65 -8.22
CA ILE A 93 4.04 -9.21 -8.11
C ILE A 93 4.90 -8.54 -9.17
N ASP A 94 4.25 -7.79 -10.06
CA ASP A 94 4.92 -7.06 -11.14
C ASP A 94 5.31 -5.63 -10.72
N ILE A 95 4.52 -5.04 -9.82
CA ILE A 95 4.64 -3.63 -9.41
C ILE A 95 4.55 -3.55 -7.88
N LEU A 96 5.49 -2.85 -7.25
CA LEU A 96 5.47 -2.52 -5.83
C LEU A 96 5.31 -1.01 -5.65
N VAL A 97 4.27 -0.61 -4.92
CA VAL A 97 4.09 0.77 -4.43
C VAL A 97 4.44 0.79 -2.94
N SER A 98 5.66 1.23 -2.63
CA SER A 98 6.17 1.36 -1.27
C SER A 98 5.70 2.66 -0.60
N ASN A 99 4.42 2.71 -0.24
CA ASN A 99 3.76 3.91 0.30
C ASN A 99 3.52 3.84 1.83
N ALA A 100 3.66 2.69 2.48
CA ALA A 100 3.53 2.63 3.93
C ALA A 100 4.63 3.47 4.61
N GLY A 101 4.20 4.41 5.45
CA GLY A 101 5.07 5.26 6.24
C GLY A 101 4.29 5.90 7.38
N TYR A 102 4.97 6.20 8.48
CA TYR A 102 4.40 6.91 9.61
C TYR A 102 5.15 8.22 9.82
N GLY A 103 4.42 9.34 9.76
CA GLY A 103 4.95 10.66 10.09
C GLY A 103 4.66 11.00 11.54
N LYS A 104 5.69 11.29 12.33
CA LYS A 104 5.51 11.98 13.61
C LYS A 104 5.38 13.47 13.32
N ARG A 105 4.25 14.08 13.67
CA ARG A 105 4.07 15.52 13.53
C ARG A 105 4.99 16.23 14.53
N ILE A 106 6.06 16.85 14.05
CA ILE A 106 6.93 17.71 14.86
C ILE A 106 6.31 19.10 14.85
N VAL A 107 5.68 19.48 15.97
CA VAL A 107 5.01 20.78 16.13
C VAL A 107 5.93 21.88 16.63
N ASN A 108 7.09 21.53 17.19
CA ASN A 108 8.08 22.47 17.71
C ASN A 108 9.39 22.31 16.92
N ILE A 109 9.52 23.07 15.83
CA ILE A 109 10.73 23.08 14.98
C ILE A 109 11.81 24.02 15.56
N TRP A 110 11.48 24.79 16.61
CA TRP A 110 12.25 25.97 17.04
C TRP A 110 12.87 25.91 18.45
N TYR A 111 13.08 24.73 19.06
CA TYR A 111 13.64 24.67 20.43
C TYR A 111 14.79 23.68 20.65
N GLU A 112 15.63 23.42 19.65
CA GLU A 112 16.94 22.80 19.87
C GLU A 112 18.02 23.48 19.02
N THR A 113 18.29 24.75 19.30
CA THR A 113 19.62 25.32 19.08
C THR A 113 19.84 26.41 20.12
N THR A 114 20.39 26.04 21.28
CA THR A 114 21.39 26.79 22.07
C THR A 114 21.28 26.40 23.56
N ARG A 115 22.41 25.92 24.09
CA ARG A 115 22.78 25.66 25.51
C ARG A 115 22.19 24.42 26.18
N ASP A 116 23.03 23.37 26.27
CA ASP A 116 23.37 22.74 27.57
C ASP A 116 24.34 21.54 27.50
N LYS A 117 25.18 21.41 26.46
CA LYS A 117 26.24 20.37 26.44
C LYS A 117 27.60 20.80 25.86
N ILE A 118 28.09 21.99 26.21
CA ILE A 118 29.53 22.31 26.05
C ILE A 118 30.02 23.00 27.33
N ILE A 119 30.62 22.18 28.20
CA ILE A 119 31.85 22.41 28.98
C ILE A 119 32.22 23.89 29.26
N ARG A 120 32.28 24.20 30.57
CA ARG A 120 32.82 25.39 31.30
C ARG A 120 31.89 26.58 31.47
#